data_AF-A0A1F6QMU1-F1
#
_entry.id   AF-A0A1F6QMU1-F1
#
_cell.length_a   1.000
_cell.length_b   1.000
_cell.length_c   1.000
_cell.angle_alpha   90.00
_cell.angle_beta   90.00
_cell.angle_gamma   90.00
#
_symmetry.space_group_name_H-M   'P 1'
#
loop_
_entity.id
_entity.type
_entity.pdbx_description
1 polymer ?
#
loop_
_entity_poly.entity_id
_entity_poly.type
_entity_poly.pdbx_seq_one_letter_code
_entity_poly.pdbx_strand_id
1 'polypeptide(L)'
;MSQTMTQKYEIKDIGLAPLGEERIKWAKSQMPVLNSIQERFSKEKPLNNIKIAACCHVTTETAVLALTLKAGGADCILIASNPLSTQDDVASSLVKNHGMSVYAIKGESTDTYRKHVSIALDHGPNIIIDDGSDVVATLFSERKDLLKNIIGSTEETTTGLVRLRAMQKDGVLSFPAMAVNDSQTKHMFDNRYGTGQSTMDGIIRATNVLIAGKVVVVAGYGWCGKGVAKRASGLGARIIVTEINSVKALEAIMDGFQVLPMTEACKIGDIFVTVTGNKSVIDKQHFDHMKDGAIVCNSGHFDLEINLQELAKISKGRKIIRPFLEEFQMSNKKIFVLAEGRLINLGAAEGHPALVMDMSFANQSLAVEYLVKNKGKLKPGVQTLPVEIDNEIAVLKLKTLGIQIDKLTPEQIYYMNSWKEGT
;
A
#
# COMPACT_ATOMS: atom_id res chain seq x y z
N MET A 1 12.27 38.64 -18.56
CA MET A 1 11.43 37.62 -19.21
C MET A 1 11.67 36.31 -18.48
N SER A 2 10.73 35.87 -17.64
CA SER A 2 10.83 34.58 -16.95
C SER A 2 10.69 33.49 -18.01
N GLN A 3 11.76 32.73 -18.26
CA GLN A 3 11.65 31.48 -19.02
C GLN A 3 10.71 30.58 -18.21
N THR A 4 9.47 30.43 -18.66
CA THR A 4 8.60 29.36 -18.20
C THR A 4 9.29 28.05 -18.54
N MET A 5 10.02 27.46 -17.59
CA MET A 5 10.53 26.11 -17.72
C MET A 5 9.34 25.23 -18.06
N THR A 6 9.29 24.71 -19.28
CA THR A 6 8.25 23.79 -19.69
C THR A 6 8.44 22.54 -18.84
N GLN A 7 7.51 22.32 -17.91
CA GLN A 7 7.61 21.22 -16.96
C GLN A 7 7.60 19.90 -17.73
N LYS A 8 8.63 19.08 -17.53
CA LYS A 8 8.79 17.82 -18.25
C LYS A 8 7.93 16.74 -17.58
N TYR A 9 7.27 15.92 -18.39
CA TYR A 9 6.41 14.82 -17.96
C TYR A 9 6.40 13.70 -19.02
N GLU A 10 5.98 12.51 -18.61
CA GLU A 10 5.69 11.38 -19.51
C GLU A 10 4.44 10.66 -18.99
N ILE A 11 3.32 10.93 -19.64
CA ILE A 11 2.00 10.38 -19.30
C ILE A 11 1.34 9.85 -20.58
N LYS A 12 0.28 9.07 -20.44
CA LYS A 12 -0.40 8.45 -21.59
C LYS A 12 -1.14 9.44 -22.47
N ASP A 13 -1.96 10.30 -21.88
CA ASP A 13 -2.80 11.26 -22.60
C ASP A 13 -3.16 12.45 -21.70
N ILE A 14 -2.73 13.66 -22.10
CA ILE A 14 -3.02 14.91 -21.39
C ILE A 14 -4.49 15.36 -21.51
N GLY A 15 -5.25 14.75 -22.44
CA GLY A 15 -6.67 15.00 -22.66
C GLY A 15 -7.57 14.47 -21.54
N LEU A 16 -7.08 13.52 -20.73
CA LEU A 16 -7.84 12.89 -19.64
C LEU A 16 -7.95 13.75 -18.38
N ALA A 17 -7.21 14.86 -18.32
CA ALA A 17 -7.13 15.75 -17.17
C ALA A 17 -8.48 16.22 -16.60
N PRO A 18 -9.52 16.56 -17.39
CA PRO A 18 -10.81 16.96 -16.82
C PRO A 18 -11.47 15.87 -15.97
N LEU A 19 -11.36 14.60 -16.39
CA LEU A 19 -11.87 13.47 -15.61
C LEU A 19 -11.04 13.27 -14.34
N GLY A 20 -9.71 13.33 -14.47
CA GLY A 20 -8.80 13.21 -13.33
C GLY A 20 -9.04 14.27 -12.27
N GLU A 21 -9.27 15.52 -12.67
CA GLU A 21 -9.54 16.63 -11.75
C GLU A 21 -10.78 16.36 -10.87
N GLU A 22 -11.89 15.93 -11.48
CA GLU A 22 -13.11 15.64 -10.73
C GLU A 22 -12.94 14.46 -9.76
N ARG A 23 -12.19 13.43 -10.18
CA ARG A 23 -11.88 12.28 -9.32
C ARG A 23 -10.93 12.64 -8.18
N ILE A 24 -9.94 13.50 -8.42
CA ILE A 24 -9.05 14.02 -7.38
C ILE A 24 -9.84 14.85 -6.37
N LYS A 25 -10.76 15.72 -6.83
CA LYS A 25 -11.64 16.48 -5.93
C LYS A 25 -12.49 15.57 -5.04
N TRP A 26 -13.05 14.51 -5.62
CA TRP A 26 -13.79 13.51 -4.85
C TRP A 26 -12.92 12.84 -3.79
N ALA A 27 -11.76 12.29 -4.17
CA ALA A 27 -10.86 11.67 -3.20
C ALA A 27 -10.41 12.66 -2.11
N LYS A 28 -10.09 13.90 -2.50
CA LYS A 28 -9.75 14.97 -1.57
C LYS A 28 -10.87 15.23 -0.55
N SER A 29 -12.13 15.20 -0.97
CA SER A 29 -13.28 15.35 -0.04
C SER A 29 -13.36 14.24 1.01
N GLN A 30 -12.78 13.07 0.72
CA GLN A 30 -12.73 11.91 1.60
C GLN A 30 -11.42 11.80 2.39
N MET A 31 -10.51 12.78 2.26
CA MET A 31 -9.20 12.79 2.92
C MET A 31 -9.04 14.02 3.85
N PRO A 32 -9.89 14.17 4.88
CA PRO A 32 -9.93 15.38 5.69
C PRO A 32 -8.69 15.56 6.58
N VAL A 33 -7.99 14.50 6.98
CA VAL A 33 -6.75 14.63 7.77
C VAL A 33 -5.67 15.23 6.90
N LEU A 34 -5.45 14.67 5.71
CA LEU A 34 -4.46 15.17 4.77
C LEU A 34 -4.78 16.59 4.30
N ASN A 35 -6.05 16.94 4.13
CA ASN A 35 -6.46 18.33 3.86
C ASN A 35 -6.05 19.29 4.98
N SER A 36 -6.23 18.90 6.25
CA SER A 36 -5.81 19.73 7.38
C SER A 36 -4.29 19.94 7.41
N ILE A 37 -3.52 18.92 7.04
CA ILE A 37 -2.06 19.00 6.88
C ILE A 37 -1.70 19.90 5.71
N GLN A 38 -2.39 19.77 4.56
CA GLN A 38 -2.20 20.62 3.40
C GLN A 38 -2.44 22.10 3.73
N GLU A 39 -3.49 22.42 4.47
CA GLU A 39 -3.77 23.79 4.91
C GLU A 39 -2.65 24.33 5.79
N ARG A 40 -2.14 23.54 6.75
CA ARG A 40 -0.99 23.92 7.58
C ARG A 40 0.26 24.13 6.73
N PHE A 41 0.59 23.17 5.87
CA PHE A 41 1.75 23.21 4.99
C PHE A 41 1.72 24.40 4.04
N SER A 42 0.54 24.80 3.56
CA SER A 42 0.38 25.98 2.70
C SER A 42 0.78 27.30 3.39
N LYS A 43 0.64 27.38 4.72
CA LYS A 43 0.98 28.55 5.53
C LYS A 43 2.43 28.49 6.02
N GLU A 44 2.85 27.34 6.53
CA GLU A 44 4.17 27.17 7.17
C GLU A 44 5.28 26.91 6.15
N LYS A 45 4.93 26.40 4.96
CA LYS A 45 5.88 26.00 3.90
C LYS A 45 7.08 25.19 4.42
N PRO A 46 6.86 24.10 5.18
CA PRO A 46 7.94 23.37 5.86
C PRO A 46 8.90 22.65 4.90
N LEU A 47 8.54 22.54 3.61
CA LEU A 47 9.28 21.83 2.58
C LEU A 47 9.89 22.78 1.53
N ASN A 48 9.95 24.09 1.80
CA ASN A 48 10.59 25.05 0.91
C ASN A 48 12.03 24.63 0.55
N ASN A 49 12.34 24.67 -0.75
CA ASN A 49 13.63 24.27 -1.32
C ASN A 49 14.01 22.79 -1.09
N ILE A 50 13.03 21.93 -0.78
CA ILE A 50 13.23 20.49 -0.68
C ILE A 50 12.77 19.85 -1.99
N LYS A 51 13.68 19.09 -2.62
CA LYS A 51 13.34 18.26 -3.77
C LYS A 51 12.91 16.87 -3.31
N ILE A 52 11.78 16.40 -3.82
CA ILE A 52 11.21 15.10 -3.45
C ILE A 52 11.03 14.24 -4.70
N ALA A 53 11.55 13.02 -4.66
CA ALA A 53 11.18 11.96 -5.59
C ALA A 53 10.17 11.04 -4.89
N ALA A 54 8.94 11.00 -5.39
CA ALA A 54 7.91 10.10 -4.90
C ALA A 54 7.70 8.96 -5.89
N CYS A 55 7.90 7.73 -5.45
CA CYS A 55 7.63 6.50 -6.19
C CYS A 55 6.50 5.76 -5.47
N CYS A 56 5.29 5.89 -6.00
CA CYS A 56 4.05 5.37 -5.39
C CYS A 56 3.08 4.91 -6.49
N HIS A 57 2.03 4.19 -6.12
CA HIS A 57 0.91 3.97 -7.04
C HIS A 57 0.30 5.33 -7.43
N VAL A 58 0.23 5.65 -8.73
CA VAL A 58 -0.31 6.95 -9.19
C VAL A 58 -1.84 6.88 -9.27
N THR A 59 -2.48 7.17 -8.14
CA THR A 59 -3.94 7.16 -7.96
C THR A 59 -4.47 8.51 -7.45
N THR A 60 -5.78 8.65 -7.38
CA THR A 60 -6.45 9.84 -6.85
C THR A 60 -5.97 10.25 -5.46
N GLU A 61 -5.67 9.28 -4.61
CA GLU A 61 -5.19 9.50 -3.24
C GLU A 61 -3.75 10.03 -3.24
N THR A 62 -2.89 9.45 -4.09
CA THR A 62 -1.49 9.89 -4.26
C THR A 62 -1.43 11.30 -4.84
N ALA A 63 -2.39 11.69 -5.68
CA ALA A 63 -2.52 13.07 -6.12
C ALA A 63 -2.73 14.02 -4.92
N VAL A 64 -3.56 13.65 -3.94
CA VAL A 64 -3.75 14.48 -2.73
C VAL A 64 -2.47 14.55 -1.88
N LEU A 65 -1.71 13.46 -1.76
CA LEU A 65 -0.36 13.49 -1.14
C LEU A 65 0.57 14.45 -1.89
N ALA A 66 0.68 14.30 -3.21
CA ALA A 66 1.55 15.11 -4.05
C ALA A 66 1.20 16.61 -3.96
N LEU A 67 -0.09 16.95 -3.94
CA LEU A 67 -0.58 18.31 -3.73
C LEU A 67 -0.34 18.84 -2.31
N THR A 68 -0.34 17.97 -1.30
CA THR A 68 0.02 18.32 0.08
C THR A 68 1.50 18.68 0.18
N LEU A 69 2.38 17.86 -0.38
CA LEU A 69 3.82 18.12 -0.42
C LEU A 69 4.14 19.41 -1.19
N LYS A 70 3.51 19.59 -2.36
CA LYS A 70 3.64 20.83 -3.15
C LYS A 70 3.13 22.06 -2.39
N ALA A 71 2.02 21.93 -1.66
CA ALA A 71 1.53 23.01 -0.79
C ALA A 71 2.55 23.36 0.30
N GLY A 72 3.32 22.40 0.79
CA GLY A 72 4.44 22.59 1.71
C GLY A 72 5.66 23.31 1.11
N GLY A 73 5.69 23.57 -0.20
CA GLY A 73 6.80 24.24 -0.89
C GLY A 73 7.81 23.30 -1.54
N ALA A 74 7.54 21.99 -1.56
CA ALA A 74 8.43 21.01 -2.17
C ALA A 74 8.41 21.09 -3.70
N ASP A 75 9.57 20.80 -4.30
CA ASP A 75 9.73 20.54 -5.73
C ASP A 75 9.68 19.03 -5.98
N CYS A 76 8.50 18.54 -6.35
CA CYS A 76 8.20 17.12 -6.44
C CYS A 76 8.25 16.58 -7.87
N ILE A 77 8.86 15.40 -8.02
CA ILE A 77 8.66 14.50 -9.15
C ILE A 77 7.93 13.24 -8.68
N LEU A 78 6.90 12.82 -9.42
CA LEU A 78 6.10 11.63 -9.13
C LEU A 78 6.30 10.58 -10.21
N ILE A 79 6.62 9.35 -9.79
CA ILE A 79 6.74 8.18 -10.66
C ILE A 79 5.90 7.02 -10.12
N ALA A 80 5.58 6.05 -10.99
CA ALA A 80 4.83 4.86 -10.59
C ALA A 80 5.72 3.86 -9.81
N SER A 81 5.19 3.27 -8.73
CA SER A 81 5.80 2.11 -8.06
C SER A 81 5.46 0.78 -8.72
N ASN A 82 4.36 0.73 -9.49
CA ASN A 82 3.91 -0.48 -10.18
C ASN A 82 3.32 -0.16 -11.56
N PRO A 83 3.75 -0.86 -12.63
CA PRO A 83 3.30 -0.58 -13.99
C PRO A 83 1.79 -0.62 -14.22
N LEU A 84 1.05 -1.43 -13.46
CA LEU A 84 -0.40 -1.60 -13.67
C LEU A 84 -1.26 -0.67 -12.81
N SER A 85 -0.65 0.03 -11.87
CA SER A 85 -1.38 0.79 -10.83
C SER A 85 -1.77 2.20 -11.22
N THR A 86 -1.12 2.78 -12.23
CA THR A 86 -1.36 4.15 -12.68
C THR A 86 -2.80 4.35 -13.15
N GLN A 87 -3.43 5.41 -12.67
CA GLN A 87 -4.67 5.95 -13.20
C GLN A 87 -4.32 7.10 -14.16
N ASP A 88 -4.36 6.82 -15.47
CA ASP A 88 -3.84 7.73 -16.51
C ASP A 88 -4.52 9.12 -16.47
N ASP A 89 -5.80 9.18 -16.11
CA ASP A 89 -6.55 10.43 -15.94
C ASP A 89 -6.04 11.27 -14.78
N VAL A 90 -5.65 10.63 -13.67
CA VAL A 90 -5.06 11.30 -12.50
C VAL A 90 -3.67 11.86 -12.84
N ALA A 91 -2.82 11.05 -13.46
CA ALA A 91 -1.51 11.50 -13.93
C ALA A 91 -1.64 12.70 -14.87
N SER A 92 -2.64 12.66 -15.75
CA SER A 92 -2.96 13.77 -16.65
C SER A 92 -3.39 15.05 -15.94
N SER A 93 -4.24 14.96 -14.91
CA SER A 93 -4.67 16.13 -14.13
C SER A 93 -3.53 16.74 -13.32
N LEU A 94 -2.70 15.93 -12.67
CA LEU A 94 -1.51 16.39 -11.94
C LEU A 94 -0.58 17.22 -12.83
N VAL A 95 -0.38 16.82 -14.08
CA VAL A 95 0.40 17.60 -15.05
C VAL A 95 -0.35 18.87 -15.48
N LYS A 96 -1.57 18.73 -16.03
CA LYS A 96 -2.27 19.83 -16.70
C LYS A 96 -2.83 20.87 -15.75
N ASN A 97 -3.52 20.44 -14.69
CA ASN A 97 -4.24 21.30 -13.76
C ASN A 97 -3.35 21.78 -12.62
N HIS A 98 -2.36 20.96 -12.23
CA HIS A 98 -1.55 21.24 -11.06
C HIS A 98 -0.09 21.55 -11.37
N GLY A 99 0.39 21.43 -12.62
CA GLY A 99 1.78 21.72 -12.98
C GLY A 99 2.75 20.89 -12.14
N MET A 100 2.59 19.58 -12.16
CA MET A 100 3.50 18.62 -11.53
C MET A 100 4.29 17.84 -12.57
N SER A 101 5.50 17.43 -12.22
CA SER A 101 6.34 16.57 -13.04
C SER A 101 5.96 15.12 -12.76
N VAL A 102 5.24 14.49 -13.69
CA VAL A 102 4.74 13.11 -13.53
C VAL A 102 5.26 12.23 -14.64
N TYR A 103 5.79 11.07 -14.27
CA TYR A 103 6.29 10.04 -15.19
C TYR A 103 5.67 8.70 -14.78
N ALA A 104 4.52 8.40 -15.35
CA ALA A 104 3.74 7.22 -14.99
C ALA A 104 2.73 6.91 -16.10
N ILE A 105 2.73 5.67 -16.59
CA ILE A 105 1.79 5.22 -17.63
C ILE A 105 1.22 3.86 -17.20
N LYS A 106 -0.11 3.69 -17.28
CA LYS A 106 -0.72 2.39 -17.01
C LYS A 106 -0.31 1.37 -18.07
N GLY A 107 0.29 0.27 -17.63
CA GLY A 107 0.81 -0.80 -18.47
C GLY A 107 2.19 -0.51 -19.05
N GLU A 108 3.00 0.33 -18.40
CA GLU A 108 4.35 0.64 -18.88
C GLU A 108 5.30 -0.57 -18.92
N SER A 109 6.26 -0.52 -19.84
CA SER A 109 7.28 -1.56 -19.96
C SER A 109 8.30 -1.48 -18.83
N THR A 110 9.04 -2.57 -18.57
CA THR A 110 10.15 -2.56 -17.62
C THR A 110 11.21 -1.51 -17.96
N ASP A 111 11.47 -1.27 -19.25
CA ASP A 111 12.43 -0.26 -19.70
C ASP A 111 11.93 1.16 -19.41
N THR A 112 10.63 1.40 -19.62
CA THR A 112 9.98 2.67 -19.28
C THR A 112 10.04 2.92 -17.77
N TYR A 113 9.71 1.92 -16.96
CA TYR A 113 9.78 2.00 -15.50
C TYR A 113 11.20 2.36 -15.02
N ARG A 114 12.24 1.65 -15.51
CA ARG A 114 13.64 1.94 -15.18
C ARG A 114 14.06 3.34 -15.60
N LYS A 115 13.62 3.79 -16.78
CA LYS A 115 13.85 5.17 -17.25
C LYS A 115 13.22 6.17 -16.28
N HIS A 116 11.99 5.94 -15.82
CA HIS A 116 11.32 6.84 -14.86
C HIS A 116 12.04 6.91 -13.52
N VAL A 117 12.54 5.78 -13.00
CA VAL A 117 13.39 5.75 -11.79
C VAL A 117 14.66 6.58 -12.00
N SER A 118 15.34 6.44 -13.15
CA SER A 118 16.52 7.25 -13.46
C SER A 118 16.20 8.75 -13.50
N ILE A 119 15.08 9.13 -14.13
CA ILE A 119 14.63 10.53 -14.21
C ILE A 119 14.33 11.08 -12.79
N ALA A 120 13.72 10.28 -11.92
CA ALA A 120 13.46 10.67 -10.54
C ALA A 120 14.75 10.93 -9.75
N LEU A 121 15.81 10.14 -9.99
CA LEU A 121 17.13 10.37 -9.41
C LEU A 121 17.83 11.59 -10.02
N ASP A 122 17.69 11.82 -11.33
CA ASP A 122 18.25 12.98 -12.05
C ASP A 122 17.64 14.31 -11.61
N HIS A 123 16.45 14.29 -11.00
CA HIS A 123 15.88 15.45 -10.31
C HIS A 123 16.78 15.98 -9.18
N GLY A 124 17.64 15.10 -8.63
CA GLY A 124 18.51 15.37 -7.50
C GLY A 124 17.72 15.49 -6.20
N PRO A 125 16.94 14.46 -5.80
CA PRO A 125 16.08 14.55 -4.63
C PRO A 125 16.88 14.73 -3.34
N ASN A 126 16.29 15.42 -2.38
CA ASN A 126 16.74 15.44 -0.99
C ASN A 126 16.00 14.40 -0.15
N ILE A 127 14.75 14.08 -0.51
CA ILE A 127 13.94 13.07 0.15
C ILE A 127 13.37 12.13 -0.92
N ILE A 128 13.37 10.83 -0.60
CA ILE A 128 12.72 9.80 -1.41
C ILE A 128 11.52 9.28 -0.63
N ILE A 129 10.33 9.36 -1.22
CA ILE A 129 9.15 8.64 -0.75
C ILE A 129 9.04 7.39 -1.60
N ASP A 130 9.17 6.22 -1.00
CA ASP A 130 9.23 4.95 -1.73
C ASP A 130 8.10 4.01 -1.28
N ASP A 131 7.65 3.20 -2.23
CA ASP A 131 6.67 2.13 -2.10
C ASP A 131 7.30 0.91 -2.78
N GLY A 132 7.98 0.09 -1.97
CA GLY A 132 8.73 -1.09 -2.42
C GLY A 132 10.25 -0.92 -2.45
N SER A 133 10.77 0.28 -2.16
CA SER A 133 12.20 0.62 -2.06
C SER A 133 13.00 0.55 -3.37
N ASP A 134 12.36 0.73 -4.53
CA ASP A 134 13.02 0.63 -5.83
C ASP A 134 13.91 1.83 -6.15
N VAL A 135 13.50 3.03 -5.78
CA VAL A 135 14.31 4.24 -5.99
C VAL A 135 15.51 4.23 -5.06
N VAL A 136 15.32 3.89 -3.79
CA VAL A 136 16.42 3.76 -2.82
C VAL A 136 17.40 2.67 -3.24
N ALA A 137 16.93 1.50 -3.68
CA ALA A 137 17.83 0.45 -4.15
C ALA A 137 18.64 0.88 -5.37
N THR A 138 18.00 1.52 -6.34
CA THR A 138 18.67 2.03 -7.55
C THR A 138 19.69 3.12 -7.21
N LEU A 139 19.37 3.99 -6.25
CA LEU A 139 20.32 4.98 -5.72
C LEU A 139 21.59 4.33 -5.20
N PHE A 140 21.48 3.27 -4.39
CA PHE A 140 22.62 2.57 -3.82
C PHE A 140 23.39 1.72 -4.84
N SER A 141 22.73 1.15 -5.86
CA SER A 141 23.39 0.33 -6.88
C SER A 141 24.07 1.17 -7.95
N GLU A 142 23.43 2.24 -8.41
CA GLU A 142 23.78 2.91 -9.67
C GLU A 142 24.13 4.40 -9.52
N ARG A 143 23.61 5.10 -8.50
CA ARG A 143 23.69 6.57 -8.38
C ARG A 143 24.27 7.06 -7.07
N LYS A 144 25.35 6.41 -6.62
CA LYS A 144 26.03 6.70 -5.34
C LYS A 144 26.50 8.16 -5.21
N ASP A 145 26.73 8.84 -6.33
CA ASP A 145 27.11 10.26 -6.38
C ASP A 145 26.06 11.19 -5.76
N LEU A 146 24.79 10.77 -5.76
CA LEU A 146 23.66 11.51 -5.21
C LEU A 146 23.44 11.29 -3.70
N LEU A 147 24.04 10.25 -3.10
CA LEU A 147 23.82 9.89 -1.68
C LEU A 147 24.05 11.06 -0.72
N LYS A 148 25.04 11.91 -1.01
CA LYS A 148 25.39 13.09 -0.22
C LYS A 148 24.28 14.15 -0.14
N ASN A 149 23.32 14.12 -1.07
CA ASN A 149 22.22 15.08 -1.15
C ASN A 149 20.98 14.62 -0.37
N ILE A 150 20.93 13.34 0.03
CA ILE A 150 19.77 12.72 0.65
C ILE A 150 19.74 13.04 2.15
N ILE A 151 18.63 13.63 2.58
CA ILE A 151 18.27 13.86 3.98
C ILE A 151 17.74 12.57 4.59
N GLY A 152 16.91 11.84 3.85
CA GLY A 152 16.34 10.56 4.27
C GLY A 152 15.33 10.02 3.27
N SER A 153 14.74 8.87 3.59
CA SER A 153 13.63 8.30 2.83
C SER A 153 12.45 7.93 3.74
N THR A 154 11.29 7.72 3.15
CA THR A 154 10.12 7.14 3.81
C THR A 154 9.69 5.89 3.03
N GLU A 155 9.21 4.86 3.72
CA GLU A 155 8.78 3.60 3.12
C GLU A 155 7.48 3.09 3.76
N GLU A 156 6.47 2.83 2.93
CA GLU A 156 5.13 2.40 3.38
C GLU A 156 4.82 0.92 3.24
N THR A 157 5.71 0.13 2.63
CA THR A 157 5.46 -1.30 2.44
C THR A 157 6.35 -2.17 3.30
N THR A 158 5.79 -3.32 3.70
CA THR A 158 6.54 -4.38 4.38
C THR A 158 7.74 -4.83 3.54
N THR A 159 7.57 -4.97 2.23
CA THR A 159 8.63 -5.41 1.31
C THR A 159 9.78 -4.41 1.22
N GLY A 160 9.48 -3.13 1.04
CA GLY A 160 10.52 -2.10 1.01
C GLY A 160 11.26 -2.03 2.34
N LEU A 161 10.58 -2.20 3.47
CA LEU A 161 11.24 -2.30 4.78
C LEU A 161 12.15 -3.52 4.92
N VAL A 162 11.80 -4.66 4.34
CA VAL A 162 12.70 -5.83 4.31
C VAL A 162 14.00 -5.48 3.57
N ARG A 163 13.92 -4.78 2.43
CA ARG A 163 15.09 -4.32 1.66
C ARG A 163 15.92 -3.31 2.45
N LEU A 164 15.29 -2.31 3.04
CA LEU A 164 15.97 -1.29 3.85
C LEU A 164 16.65 -1.89 5.09
N ARG A 165 16.01 -2.84 5.77
CA ARG A 165 16.60 -3.56 6.90
C ARG A 165 17.78 -4.44 6.47
N ALA A 166 17.72 -5.05 5.28
CA ALA A 166 18.86 -5.77 4.71
C ALA A 166 20.03 -4.80 4.45
N MET A 167 19.77 -3.65 3.82
CA MET A 167 20.80 -2.61 3.62
C MET A 167 21.40 -2.10 4.94
N GLN A 168 20.58 -1.94 5.99
CA GLN A 168 21.08 -1.56 7.31
C GLN A 168 21.95 -2.66 7.92
N LYS A 169 21.54 -3.93 7.82
CA LYS A 169 22.31 -5.08 8.32
C LYS A 169 23.66 -5.18 7.62
N ASP A 170 23.70 -4.89 6.32
CA ASP A 170 24.91 -4.89 5.51
C ASP A 170 25.77 -3.63 5.73
N GLY A 171 25.30 -2.67 6.54
CA GLY A 171 26.01 -1.44 6.87
C GLY A 171 26.09 -0.42 5.73
N VAL A 172 25.29 -0.59 4.67
CA VAL A 172 25.32 0.29 3.49
C VAL A 172 24.32 1.44 3.58
N LEU A 173 23.24 1.33 4.36
CA LEU A 173 22.23 2.38 4.49
C LEU A 173 22.79 3.61 5.21
N SER A 174 23.11 4.66 4.44
CA SER A 174 23.88 5.83 4.90
C SER A 174 23.04 7.03 5.36
N PHE A 175 21.72 6.94 5.33
CA PHE A 175 20.79 8.00 5.72
C PHE A 175 19.59 7.41 6.51
N PRO A 176 18.83 8.23 7.26
CA PRO A 176 17.65 7.76 7.97
C PRO A 176 16.52 7.37 7.01
N ALA A 177 15.90 6.20 7.23
CA ALA A 177 14.72 5.74 6.51
C ALA A 177 13.54 5.58 7.49
N MET A 178 12.47 6.37 7.32
CA MET A 178 11.28 6.31 8.16
C MET A 178 10.37 5.16 7.72
N ALA A 179 10.16 4.22 8.65
CA ALA A 179 9.27 3.09 8.47
C ALA A 179 7.81 3.49 8.71
N VAL A 180 7.21 4.17 7.74
CA VAL A 180 5.79 4.59 7.78
C VAL A 180 4.85 3.38 7.85
N ASN A 181 5.24 2.25 7.23
CA ASN A 181 4.46 1.02 7.33
C ASN A 181 4.23 0.58 8.79
N ASP A 182 5.20 0.84 9.67
CA ASP A 182 5.20 0.34 11.06
C ASP A 182 4.40 1.25 12.02
N SER A 183 3.87 2.39 11.53
CA SER A 183 2.93 3.22 12.30
C SER A 183 1.63 2.45 12.60
N GLN A 184 1.09 2.63 13.80
CA GLN A 184 -0.17 2.00 14.20
C GLN A 184 -1.32 2.48 13.32
N THR A 185 -1.39 3.78 13.02
CA THR A 185 -2.44 4.33 12.16
C THR A 185 -2.34 3.83 10.71
N LYS A 186 -1.17 3.32 10.28
CA LYS A 186 -1.04 2.61 9.00
C LYS A 186 -1.58 1.19 9.14
N HIS A 187 -0.98 0.37 10.01
CA HIS A 187 -1.36 -1.03 10.15
C HIS A 187 -2.84 -1.26 10.50
N MET A 188 -3.39 -0.46 11.41
CA MET A 188 -4.75 -0.64 11.89
C MET A 188 -5.79 -0.26 10.83
N PHE A 189 -5.50 0.68 9.93
CA PHE A 189 -6.48 1.19 8.98
C PHE A 189 -6.27 0.63 7.57
N ASP A 190 -5.09 0.84 7.00
CA ASP A 190 -4.73 0.42 5.64
C ASP A 190 -4.73 -1.11 5.52
N ASN A 191 -3.90 -1.78 6.32
CA ASN A 191 -3.76 -3.22 6.20
C ASN A 191 -5.05 -3.94 6.64
N ARG A 192 -5.74 -3.47 7.68
CA ARG A 192 -6.95 -4.17 8.19
C ARG A 192 -8.23 -3.76 7.47
N TYR A 193 -8.57 -2.48 7.46
CA TYR A 193 -9.85 -2.02 6.91
C TYR A 193 -9.79 -1.83 5.40
N GLY A 194 -8.74 -1.18 4.89
CA GLY A 194 -8.53 -0.92 3.46
C GLY A 194 -8.43 -2.22 2.67
N THR A 195 -7.48 -3.08 3.01
CA THR A 195 -7.27 -4.36 2.31
C THR A 195 -8.50 -5.26 2.41
N GLY A 196 -9.11 -5.38 3.59
CA GLY A 196 -10.29 -6.22 3.78
C GLY A 196 -11.48 -5.83 2.89
N GLN A 197 -11.80 -4.54 2.81
CA GLN A 197 -12.89 -4.05 1.96
C GLN A 197 -12.55 -4.20 0.47
N SER A 198 -11.39 -3.69 0.06
CA SER A 198 -11.00 -3.63 -1.35
C SER A 198 -10.72 -5.00 -1.97
N THR A 199 -10.23 -5.97 -1.18
CA THR A 199 -10.10 -7.37 -1.63
C THR A 199 -11.46 -7.95 -2.01
N MET A 200 -12.47 -7.71 -1.19
CA MET A 200 -13.81 -8.21 -1.46
C MET A 200 -14.47 -7.50 -2.62
N ASP A 201 -14.25 -6.20 -2.77
CA ASP A 201 -14.67 -5.45 -3.97
C ASP A 201 -14.04 -6.05 -5.23
N GLY A 202 -12.72 -6.28 -5.24
CA GLY A 202 -12.02 -6.88 -6.38
C GLY A 202 -12.54 -8.27 -6.75
N ILE A 203 -12.79 -9.14 -5.76
CA ILE A 203 -13.39 -10.46 -5.98
C ILE A 203 -14.79 -10.32 -6.59
N ILE A 204 -15.64 -9.43 -6.05
CA ILE A 204 -17.02 -9.23 -6.53
C ILE A 204 -17.02 -8.65 -7.96
N ARG A 205 -16.22 -7.62 -8.25
CA ARG A 205 -16.13 -7.03 -9.60
C ARG A 205 -15.62 -8.03 -10.63
N ALA A 206 -14.59 -8.82 -10.28
CA ALA A 206 -14.00 -9.79 -11.19
C ALA A 206 -14.93 -10.97 -11.48
N THR A 207 -15.79 -11.37 -10.54
CA THR A 207 -16.49 -12.67 -10.62
C THR A 207 -18.02 -12.55 -10.64
N ASN A 208 -18.60 -11.55 -9.98
CA ASN A 208 -20.04 -11.43 -9.70
C ASN A 208 -20.64 -12.67 -9.00
N VAL A 209 -19.85 -13.39 -8.20
CA VAL A 209 -20.33 -14.57 -7.45
C VAL A 209 -20.98 -14.17 -6.13
N LEU A 210 -21.95 -14.97 -5.69
CA LEU A 210 -22.51 -14.85 -4.35
C LEU A 210 -21.51 -15.34 -3.30
N ILE A 211 -21.16 -14.47 -2.35
CA ILE A 211 -20.24 -14.78 -1.23
C ILE A 211 -20.95 -15.54 -0.10
N ALA A 212 -22.23 -15.24 0.15
CA ALA A 212 -23.01 -15.88 1.20
C ALA A 212 -23.05 -17.41 1.03
N GLY A 213 -22.76 -18.15 2.10
CA GLY A 213 -22.72 -19.61 2.11
C GLY A 213 -21.46 -20.25 1.51
N LYS A 214 -20.56 -19.45 0.89
CA LYS A 214 -19.26 -19.94 0.41
C LYS A 214 -18.30 -20.17 1.56
N VAL A 215 -17.37 -21.10 1.37
CA VAL A 215 -16.19 -21.28 2.22
C VAL A 215 -15.06 -20.41 1.68
N VAL A 216 -14.70 -19.37 2.42
CA VAL A 216 -13.58 -18.49 2.09
C VAL A 216 -12.38 -18.88 2.94
N VAL A 217 -11.31 -19.30 2.28
CA VAL A 217 -10.03 -19.66 2.91
C VAL A 217 -9.10 -18.45 2.85
N VAL A 218 -8.72 -17.91 4.00
CA VAL A 218 -7.80 -16.79 4.14
C VAL A 218 -6.45 -17.32 4.61
N ALA A 219 -5.43 -17.23 3.76
CA ALA A 219 -4.09 -17.67 4.10
C ALA A 219 -3.30 -16.52 4.72
N GLY A 220 -2.98 -16.66 6.02
CA GLY A 220 -2.35 -15.65 6.87
C GLY A 220 -3.36 -14.87 7.70
N TYR A 221 -3.05 -14.67 9.00
CA TYR A 221 -3.92 -13.94 9.94
C TYR A 221 -3.22 -12.74 10.58
N GLY A 222 -2.39 -12.06 9.80
CA GLY A 222 -1.92 -10.70 10.09
C GLY A 222 -3.03 -9.66 9.93
N TRP A 223 -2.66 -8.38 9.89
CA TRP A 223 -3.62 -7.27 9.74
C TRP A 223 -4.52 -7.41 8.49
N CYS A 224 -3.94 -7.74 7.33
CA CYS A 224 -4.68 -8.01 6.09
C CYS A 224 -5.63 -9.20 6.22
N GLY A 225 -5.15 -10.32 6.77
CA GLY A 225 -5.96 -11.51 7.03
C GLY A 225 -7.18 -11.25 7.90
N LYS A 226 -6.99 -10.53 9.02
CA LYS A 226 -8.09 -10.10 9.90
C LYS A 226 -9.12 -9.24 9.15
N GLY A 227 -8.63 -8.36 8.28
CA GLY A 227 -9.46 -7.53 7.42
C GLY A 227 -10.34 -8.34 6.48
N VAL A 228 -9.71 -9.19 5.67
CA VAL A 228 -10.37 -10.05 4.68
C VAL A 228 -11.36 -10.99 5.35
N ALA A 229 -10.93 -11.72 6.38
CA ALA A 229 -11.76 -12.66 7.13
C ALA A 229 -13.03 -11.99 7.66
N LYS A 230 -12.90 -10.82 8.29
CA LYS A 230 -14.05 -10.10 8.86
C LYS A 230 -15.04 -9.61 7.79
N ARG A 231 -14.55 -9.13 6.63
CA ARG A 231 -15.43 -8.63 5.55
C ARG A 231 -16.13 -9.78 4.83
N ALA A 232 -15.41 -10.85 4.52
CA ALA A 232 -16.00 -12.06 3.95
C ALA A 232 -17.06 -12.65 4.90
N SER A 233 -16.77 -12.72 6.20
CA SER A 233 -17.74 -13.19 7.21
C SER A 233 -18.97 -12.29 7.28
N GLY A 234 -18.79 -10.97 7.21
CA GLY A 234 -19.89 -10.00 7.15
C GLY A 234 -20.77 -10.12 5.91
N LEU A 235 -20.26 -10.70 4.82
CA LEU A 235 -21.01 -11.05 3.60
C LEU A 235 -21.63 -12.46 3.66
N GLY A 236 -21.57 -13.14 4.82
CA GLY A 236 -22.19 -14.44 5.05
C GLY A 236 -21.33 -15.64 4.64
N ALA A 237 -20.02 -15.46 4.40
CA ALA A 237 -19.12 -16.58 4.15
C ALA A 237 -18.74 -17.33 5.43
N ARG A 238 -18.49 -18.63 5.28
CA ARG A 238 -17.82 -19.44 6.31
C ARG A 238 -16.30 -19.30 6.16
N ILE A 239 -15.63 -18.81 7.19
CA ILE A 239 -14.20 -18.51 7.13
C ILE A 239 -13.37 -19.66 7.64
N ILE A 240 -12.33 -20.00 6.86
CA ILE A 240 -11.22 -20.85 7.29
C ILE A 240 -9.95 -20.02 7.19
N VAL A 241 -9.15 -20.01 8.25
CA VAL A 241 -7.84 -19.36 8.30
C VAL A 241 -6.75 -20.42 8.24
N THR A 242 -5.66 -20.16 7.52
CA THR A 242 -4.44 -20.96 7.59
C THR A 242 -3.31 -20.09 8.16
N GLU A 243 -2.66 -20.54 9.23
CA GLU A 243 -1.56 -19.80 9.88
C GLU A 243 -0.44 -20.74 10.36
N ILE A 244 0.79 -20.22 10.32
CA ILE A 244 2.01 -20.79 10.88
C ILE A 244 2.32 -20.22 12.27
N ASN A 245 1.86 -18.99 12.57
CA ASN A 245 2.10 -18.37 13.87
C ASN A 245 1.01 -18.79 14.87
N SER A 246 1.42 -19.45 15.96
CA SER A 246 0.52 -20.01 16.97
C SER A 246 -0.36 -18.96 17.66
N VAL A 247 0.16 -17.76 17.92
CA VAL A 247 -0.60 -16.68 18.57
C VAL A 247 -1.68 -16.15 17.63
N LYS A 248 -1.35 -15.92 16.35
CA LYS A 248 -2.31 -15.45 15.35
C LYS A 248 -3.35 -16.52 15.01
N ALA A 249 -2.95 -17.80 14.99
CA ALA A 249 -3.88 -18.92 14.84
C ALA A 249 -4.86 -18.99 16.02
N LEU A 250 -4.36 -18.85 17.25
CA LEU A 250 -5.22 -18.80 18.44
C LEU A 250 -6.19 -17.61 18.38
N GLU A 251 -5.72 -16.43 17.96
CA GLU A 251 -6.55 -15.25 17.78
C GLU A 251 -7.66 -15.48 16.74
N ALA A 252 -7.38 -16.12 15.61
CA ALA A 252 -8.39 -16.46 14.61
C ALA A 252 -9.51 -17.35 15.19
N ILE A 253 -9.17 -18.30 16.07
CA ILE A 253 -10.15 -19.12 16.77
C ILE A 253 -10.97 -18.27 17.73
N MET A 254 -10.35 -17.36 18.48
CA MET A 254 -11.04 -16.45 19.40
C MET A 254 -11.97 -15.47 18.68
N ASP A 255 -11.64 -15.09 17.44
CA ASP A 255 -12.51 -14.29 16.55
C ASP A 255 -13.66 -15.11 15.92
N GLY A 256 -13.73 -16.43 16.19
CA GLY A 256 -14.80 -17.33 15.75
C GLY A 256 -14.55 -18.01 14.40
N PHE A 257 -13.31 -18.00 13.89
CA PHE A 257 -12.96 -18.63 12.61
C PHE A 257 -12.34 -20.01 12.80
N GLN A 258 -12.60 -20.91 11.84
CA GLN A 258 -11.96 -22.22 11.83
C GLN A 258 -10.51 -22.08 11.37
N VAL A 259 -9.58 -22.76 12.04
CA VAL A 259 -8.16 -22.81 11.62
C VAL A 259 -7.83 -24.21 11.10
N LEU A 260 -7.30 -24.30 9.88
CA LEU A 260 -6.86 -25.55 9.26
C LEU A 260 -5.53 -25.37 8.53
N PRO A 261 -4.72 -26.43 8.37
CA PRO A 261 -3.67 -26.46 7.36
C PRO A 261 -4.23 -26.27 5.95
N MET A 262 -3.47 -25.64 5.05
CA MET A 262 -3.89 -25.44 3.65
C MET A 262 -4.19 -26.76 2.92
N THR A 263 -3.48 -27.84 3.26
CA THR A 263 -3.71 -29.20 2.74
C THR A 263 -5.12 -29.74 3.04
N GLU A 264 -5.75 -29.29 4.12
CA GLU A 264 -7.13 -29.66 4.46
C GLU A 264 -8.12 -28.60 3.98
N ALA A 265 -7.79 -27.31 4.11
CA ALA A 265 -8.64 -26.22 3.67
C ALA A 265 -8.89 -26.27 2.15
N CYS A 266 -7.90 -26.66 1.34
CA CYS A 266 -8.02 -26.74 -0.12
C CYS A 266 -9.11 -27.72 -0.59
N LYS A 267 -9.41 -28.77 0.17
CA LYS A 267 -10.43 -29.76 -0.17
C LYS A 267 -11.85 -29.21 -0.07
N ILE A 268 -12.06 -28.18 0.77
CA ILE A 268 -13.39 -27.67 1.11
C ILE A 268 -13.61 -26.19 0.80
N GLY A 269 -12.56 -25.43 0.49
CA GLY A 269 -12.64 -24.02 0.13
C GLY A 269 -13.27 -23.78 -1.24
N ASP A 270 -14.06 -22.71 -1.36
CA ASP A 270 -14.63 -22.25 -2.63
C ASP A 270 -13.87 -21.02 -3.17
N ILE A 271 -13.43 -20.14 -2.27
CA ILE A 271 -12.63 -18.95 -2.59
C ILE A 271 -11.37 -18.95 -1.71
N PHE A 272 -10.21 -18.73 -2.29
CA PHE A 272 -8.92 -18.68 -1.61
C PHE A 272 -8.30 -17.30 -1.77
N VAL A 273 -7.92 -16.70 -0.65
CA VAL A 273 -7.28 -15.38 -0.60
C VAL A 273 -5.95 -15.50 0.13
N THR A 274 -4.85 -15.24 -0.57
CA THR A 274 -3.51 -15.20 0.05
C THR A 274 -3.14 -13.78 0.48
N VAL A 275 -2.69 -13.63 1.73
CA VAL A 275 -2.30 -12.35 2.35
C VAL A 275 -1.13 -12.55 3.33
N THR A 276 -0.15 -13.36 2.94
CA THR A 276 0.95 -13.80 3.82
C THR A 276 2.24 -13.00 3.65
N GLY A 277 2.47 -12.42 2.47
CA GLY A 277 3.76 -11.89 2.05
C GLY A 277 4.81 -12.98 1.78
N ASN A 278 4.42 -14.23 1.54
CA ASN A 278 5.33 -15.37 1.37
C ASN A 278 5.09 -16.12 0.05
N LYS A 279 6.01 -16.99 -0.34
CA LYS A 279 6.01 -17.67 -1.65
C LYS A 279 5.31 -19.03 -1.60
N SER A 280 4.61 -19.38 -2.67
CA SER A 280 4.02 -20.71 -2.89
C SER A 280 3.11 -21.18 -1.74
N VAL A 281 2.33 -20.27 -1.19
CA VAL A 281 1.32 -20.57 -0.16
C VAL A 281 0.25 -21.51 -0.73
N ILE A 282 -0.15 -21.26 -1.99
CA ILE A 282 -0.94 -22.19 -2.79
C ILE A 282 -0.03 -22.75 -3.89
N ASP A 283 0.10 -24.07 -3.94
CA ASP A 283 1.03 -24.79 -4.81
C ASP A 283 0.36 -26.03 -5.42
N LYS A 284 1.06 -26.76 -6.30
CA LYS A 284 0.59 -27.93 -7.04
C LYS A 284 -0.27 -28.88 -6.21
N GLN A 285 0.21 -29.28 -5.04
CA GLN A 285 -0.50 -30.20 -4.16
C GLN A 285 -1.86 -29.69 -3.68
N HIS A 286 -2.01 -28.37 -3.55
CA HIS A 286 -3.28 -27.73 -3.16
C HIS A 286 -4.23 -27.70 -4.37
N PHE A 287 -3.74 -27.29 -5.54
CA PHE A 287 -4.53 -27.28 -6.78
C PHE A 287 -5.08 -28.67 -7.11
N ASP A 288 -4.28 -29.72 -6.94
CA ASP A 288 -4.68 -31.12 -7.17
C ASP A 288 -5.88 -31.55 -6.31
N HIS A 289 -6.10 -30.92 -5.16
CA HIS A 289 -7.18 -31.26 -4.21
C HIS A 289 -8.33 -30.23 -4.14
N MET A 290 -8.21 -29.09 -4.83
CA MET A 290 -9.30 -28.11 -4.91
C MET A 290 -10.57 -28.66 -5.57
N LYS A 291 -11.72 -28.11 -5.18
CA LYS A 291 -13.02 -28.34 -5.83
C LYS A 291 -13.02 -27.84 -7.27
N ASP A 292 -13.94 -28.39 -8.07
CA ASP A 292 -14.28 -27.78 -9.35
C ASP A 292 -14.88 -26.38 -9.15
N GLY A 293 -14.39 -25.42 -9.92
CA GLY A 293 -14.79 -24.02 -9.85
C GLY A 293 -14.21 -23.24 -8.67
N ALA A 294 -13.17 -23.75 -8.01
CA ALA A 294 -12.45 -23.00 -6.98
C ALA A 294 -11.87 -21.69 -7.54
N ILE A 295 -12.02 -20.61 -6.79
CA ILE A 295 -11.50 -19.27 -7.15
C ILE A 295 -10.28 -18.97 -6.27
N VAL A 296 -9.17 -18.59 -6.88
CA VAL A 296 -7.93 -18.23 -6.18
C VAL A 296 -7.53 -16.79 -6.52
N CYS A 297 -7.13 -16.04 -5.51
CA CYS A 297 -6.66 -14.68 -5.65
C CYS A 297 -5.68 -14.30 -4.54
N ASN A 298 -4.96 -13.22 -4.76
CA ASN A 298 -3.93 -12.73 -3.87
C ASN A 298 -4.18 -11.27 -3.55
N SER A 299 -4.02 -10.89 -2.29
CA SER A 299 -4.00 -9.48 -1.87
C SER A 299 -2.76 -9.15 -1.02
N GLY A 300 -1.78 -10.06 -0.98
CA GLY A 300 -0.44 -9.74 -0.49
C GLY A 300 0.42 -9.05 -1.56
N HIS A 301 1.67 -8.76 -1.24
CA HIS A 301 2.44 -7.75 -2.00
C HIS A 301 2.95 -8.20 -3.38
N PHE A 302 3.21 -9.50 -3.60
CA PHE A 302 3.70 -10.01 -4.88
C PHE A 302 2.85 -11.17 -5.39
N ASP A 303 2.91 -11.44 -6.69
CA ASP A 303 2.25 -12.56 -7.38
C ASP A 303 2.82 -13.94 -7.04
N LEU A 304 3.81 -13.99 -6.15
CA LEU A 304 4.53 -15.20 -5.76
C LEU A 304 3.79 -16.04 -4.70
N GLU A 305 2.72 -15.53 -4.09
CA GLU A 305 1.96 -16.29 -3.08
C GLU A 305 1.23 -17.50 -3.69
N ILE A 306 0.88 -17.40 -4.98
CA ILE A 306 0.20 -18.45 -5.74
C ILE A 306 1.16 -18.96 -6.81
N ASN A 307 1.47 -20.27 -6.79
CA ASN A 307 2.39 -20.85 -7.76
C ASN A 307 1.73 -21.08 -9.14
N LEU A 308 1.52 -19.99 -9.89
CA LEU A 308 0.88 -20.03 -11.21
C LEU A 308 1.72 -20.75 -12.27
N GLN A 309 3.04 -20.83 -12.08
CA GLN A 309 3.92 -21.59 -12.97
C GLN A 309 3.61 -23.09 -12.89
N GLU A 310 3.47 -23.62 -11.68
CA GLU A 310 3.07 -25.01 -11.49
C GLU A 310 1.62 -25.26 -11.93
N LEU A 311 0.70 -24.33 -11.65
CA LEU A 311 -0.68 -24.43 -12.15
C LEU A 311 -0.73 -24.51 -13.69
N ALA A 312 0.06 -23.69 -14.38
CA ALA A 312 0.14 -23.70 -15.83
C ALA A 312 0.66 -25.05 -16.36
N LYS A 313 1.70 -25.63 -15.73
CA LYS A 313 2.28 -26.93 -16.11
C LYS A 313 1.29 -28.08 -15.99
N ILE A 314 0.44 -28.07 -14.96
CA ILE A 314 -0.55 -29.14 -14.72
C ILE A 314 -1.90 -28.87 -15.42
N SER A 315 -2.08 -27.69 -16.01
CA SER A 315 -3.27 -27.34 -16.78
C SER A 315 -3.21 -27.84 -18.22
N LYS A 316 -4.37 -28.22 -18.77
CA LYS A 316 -4.57 -28.56 -20.19
C LYS A 316 -4.83 -27.33 -21.05
N GLY A 317 -5.16 -26.19 -20.44
CA GLY A 317 -5.48 -24.95 -21.14
C GLY A 317 -5.73 -23.79 -20.20
N ARG A 318 -5.56 -22.57 -20.71
CA ARG A 318 -5.83 -21.30 -20.02
C ARG A 318 -6.71 -20.44 -20.92
N LYS A 319 -7.77 -19.84 -20.36
CA LYS A 319 -8.68 -18.95 -21.10
C LYS A 319 -9.08 -17.75 -20.25
N ILE A 320 -9.04 -16.56 -20.83
CA ILE A 320 -9.64 -15.37 -20.22
C ILE A 320 -11.16 -15.46 -20.39
N ILE A 321 -11.88 -15.47 -19.27
CA ILE A 321 -13.35 -15.57 -19.26
C ILE A 321 -13.99 -14.18 -19.26
N ARG A 322 -13.39 -13.24 -18.54
CA ARG A 322 -13.75 -11.82 -18.48
C ARG A 322 -12.54 -11.03 -17.95
N PRO A 323 -12.56 -9.68 -17.97
CA PRO A 323 -11.47 -8.89 -17.41
C PRO A 323 -11.11 -9.37 -16.00
N PHE A 324 -9.82 -9.62 -15.76
CA PHE A 324 -9.25 -10.08 -14.49
C PHE A 324 -9.72 -11.46 -14.00
N LEU A 325 -10.35 -12.30 -14.83
CA LEU A 325 -10.75 -13.66 -14.49
C LEU A 325 -10.30 -14.65 -15.57
N GLU A 326 -9.44 -15.58 -15.16
CA GLU A 326 -8.90 -16.61 -16.02
C GLU A 326 -9.32 -18.00 -15.55
N GLU A 327 -9.70 -18.85 -16.49
CA GLU A 327 -9.95 -20.27 -16.27
C GLU A 327 -8.69 -21.06 -16.61
N PHE A 328 -8.20 -21.85 -15.65
CA PHE A 328 -7.23 -22.92 -15.86
C PHE A 328 -7.97 -24.26 -15.89
N GLN A 329 -7.89 -24.93 -17.03
CA GLN A 329 -8.56 -26.20 -17.28
C GLN A 329 -7.67 -27.35 -16.81
N MET A 330 -8.08 -28.08 -15.78
CA MET A 330 -7.39 -29.28 -15.31
C MET A 330 -8.06 -30.55 -15.89
N SER A 331 -7.52 -31.72 -15.55
CA SER A 331 -8.02 -33.00 -16.08
C SER A 331 -9.49 -33.27 -15.77
N ASN A 332 -9.98 -32.88 -14.60
CA ASN A 332 -11.32 -33.19 -14.09
C ASN A 332 -12.03 -31.99 -13.44
N LYS A 333 -11.45 -30.80 -13.55
CA LYS A 333 -11.95 -29.59 -12.87
C LYS A 333 -11.40 -28.32 -13.51
N LYS A 334 -11.94 -27.19 -13.09
CA LYS A 334 -11.53 -25.85 -13.44
C LYS A 334 -11.10 -25.10 -12.19
N ILE A 335 -10.03 -24.33 -12.32
CA ILE A 335 -9.59 -23.38 -11.29
C ILE A 335 -9.63 -21.98 -11.91
N PHE A 336 -10.20 -21.04 -11.17
CA PHE A 336 -10.31 -19.66 -11.60
C PHE A 336 -9.28 -18.80 -10.89
N VAL A 337 -8.45 -18.09 -11.64
CA VAL A 337 -7.43 -17.18 -11.11
C VAL A 337 -7.87 -15.75 -11.35
N LEU A 338 -7.87 -14.94 -10.28
CA LEU A 338 -8.20 -13.52 -10.39
C LEU A 338 -6.94 -12.67 -10.54
N ALA A 339 -7.02 -11.64 -11.39
CA ALA A 339 -5.98 -10.63 -11.62
C ALA A 339 -4.57 -11.22 -11.87
N GLU A 340 -4.48 -12.37 -12.55
CA GLU A 340 -3.22 -13.08 -12.83
C GLU A 340 -2.40 -13.39 -11.56
N GLY A 341 -3.05 -13.54 -10.40
CA GLY A 341 -2.37 -13.76 -9.12
C GLY A 341 -1.70 -12.51 -8.51
N ARG A 342 -1.80 -11.35 -9.16
CA ARG A 342 -1.40 -10.06 -8.59
C ARG A 342 -2.45 -9.57 -7.58
N LEU A 343 -2.20 -8.40 -7.00
CA LEU A 343 -3.07 -7.77 -6.00
C LEU A 343 -4.49 -7.56 -6.53
N ILE A 344 -5.43 -8.39 -6.09
CA ILE A 344 -6.81 -8.38 -6.59
C ILE A 344 -7.55 -7.08 -6.30
N ASN A 345 -7.25 -6.47 -5.15
CA ASN A 345 -7.85 -5.21 -4.72
C ASN A 345 -7.44 -4.02 -5.61
N LEU A 346 -6.25 -4.05 -6.20
CA LEU A 346 -5.77 -3.02 -7.13
C LEU A 346 -6.02 -3.41 -8.60
N GLY A 347 -5.92 -4.70 -8.91
CA GLY A 347 -6.05 -5.21 -10.27
C GLY A 347 -7.49 -5.16 -10.78
N ALA A 348 -8.45 -5.60 -9.96
CA ALA A 348 -9.86 -5.70 -10.35
C ALA A 348 -10.80 -4.72 -9.62
N ALA A 349 -10.25 -3.87 -8.74
CA ALA A 349 -10.98 -2.81 -8.05
C ALA A 349 -10.15 -1.52 -8.00
N GLU A 350 -10.47 -0.61 -7.10
CA GLU A 350 -9.86 0.73 -7.01
C GLU A 350 -8.77 0.83 -5.94
N GLY A 351 -8.36 -0.28 -5.34
CA GLY A 351 -7.45 -0.27 -4.19
C GLY A 351 -8.17 0.15 -2.91
N HIS A 352 -7.41 0.69 -1.96
CA HIS A 352 -7.97 1.13 -0.68
C HIS A 352 -8.82 2.39 -0.88
N PRO A 353 -9.96 2.54 -0.16
CA PRO A 353 -10.73 3.76 -0.19
C PRO A 353 -9.89 4.98 0.24
N ALA A 354 -10.13 6.14 -0.37
CA ALA A 354 -9.42 7.38 -0.06
C ALA A 354 -9.39 7.71 1.45
N LEU A 355 -10.46 7.45 2.18
CA LEU A 355 -10.55 7.67 3.64
C LEU A 355 -9.54 6.86 4.46
N VAL A 356 -9.11 5.72 3.94
CA VAL A 356 -8.07 4.88 4.54
C VAL A 356 -6.68 5.44 4.19
N MET A 357 -6.47 5.79 2.92
CA MET A 357 -5.21 6.38 2.46
C MET A 357 -4.94 7.77 3.05
N ASP A 358 -5.99 8.47 3.51
CA ASP A 358 -5.92 9.71 4.29
C ASP A 358 -4.91 9.61 5.45
N MET A 359 -4.92 8.47 6.16
CA MET A 359 -4.04 8.22 7.31
C MET A 359 -2.63 7.82 6.87
N SER A 360 -2.50 6.92 5.89
CA SER A 360 -1.20 6.48 5.36
C SER A 360 -0.43 7.67 4.78
N PHE A 361 -1.08 8.54 4.02
CA PHE A 361 -0.45 9.71 3.40
C PHE A 361 -0.28 10.89 4.36
N ALA A 362 -1.07 10.96 5.44
CA ALA A 362 -0.75 11.83 6.57
C ALA A 362 0.57 11.39 7.23
N ASN A 363 0.78 10.09 7.45
CA ASN A 363 2.07 9.58 7.96
C ASN A 363 3.21 9.95 7.02
N GLN A 364 3.06 9.73 5.70
CA GLN A 364 4.08 10.10 4.73
C GLN A 364 4.41 11.60 4.80
N SER A 365 3.40 12.47 4.78
CA SER A 365 3.59 13.93 4.79
C SER A 365 4.31 14.42 6.05
N LEU A 366 3.93 13.89 7.22
CA LEU A 366 4.55 14.26 8.50
C LEU A 366 5.93 13.60 8.69
N ALA A 367 6.16 12.41 8.13
CA ALA A 367 7.47 11.77 8.12
C ALA A 367 8.48 12.59 7.28
N VAL A 368 8.06 13.09 6.11
CA VAL A 368 8.87 13.99 5.29
C VAL A 368 9.20 15.26 6.06
N GLU A 369 8.21 15.91 6.68
CA GLU A 369 8.44 17.09 7.50
C GLU A 369 9.40 16.81 8.67
N TYR A 370 9.25 15.67 9.34
CA TYR A 370 10.10 15.24 10.44
C TYR A 370 11.57 15.08 9.99
N LEU A 371 11.79 14.44 8.83
CA LEU A 371 13.12 14.32 8.22
C LEU A 371 13.75 15.69 7.93
N VAL A 372 12.97 16.63 7.37
CA VAL A 372 13.45 17.99 7.09
C VAL A 372 13.81 18.73 8.38
N LYS A 373 12.93 18.73 9.39
CA LYS A 373 13.14 19.41 10.69
C LYS A 373 14.35 18.84 11.47
N ASN A 374 14.68 17.58 11.22
CA ASN A 374 15.78 16.87 11.88
C ASN A 374 16.98 16.57 10.96
N LYS A 375 17.10 17.30 9.83
CA LYS A 375 18.23 17.18 8.92
C LYS A 375 19.56 17.26 9.66
N GLY A 376 20.40 16.22 9.50
CA GLY A 376 21.72 16.12 10.13
C GLY A 376 21.72 15.70 11.60
N LYS A 377 20.55 15.47 12.22
CA LYS A 377 20.43 15.04 13.64
C LYS A 377 20.10 13.56 13.79
N LEU A 378 19.43 12.97 12.80
CA LEU A 378 19.04 11.55 12.82
C LEU A 378 20.20 10.65 12.41
N LYS A 379 20.32 9.49 13.04
CA LYS A 379 21.31 8.47 12.69
C LYS A 379 20.90 7.74 11.41
N PRO A 380 21.84 7.24 10.59
CA PRO A 380 21.53 6.33 9.50
C PRO A 380 20.81 5.07 9.98
N GLY A 381 19.95 4.51 9.13
CA GLY A 381 19.19 3.29 9.43
C GLY A 381 17.67 3.47 9.38
N VAL A 382 16.97 2.34 9.45
CA VAL A 382 15.52 2.26 9.53
C VAL A 382 15.06 2.65 10.94
N GLN A 383 14.13 3.59 11.01
CA GLN A 383 13.57 4.10 12.26
C GLN A 383 12.05 4.19 12.12
N THR A 384 11.31 3.91 13.19
CA THR A 384 9.86 4.14 13.20
C THR A 384 9.56 5.63 13.31
N LEU A 385 8.42 6.05 12.76
CA LEU A 385 7.92 7.40 13.01
C LEU A 385 7.72 7.59 14.53
N PRO A 386 8.06 8.76 15.10
CA PRO A 386 7.80 9.04 16.51
C PRO A 386 6.33 8.83 16.86
N VAL A 387 6.08 8.21 18.02
CA VAL A 387 4.74 7.85 18.50
C VAL A 387 3.85 9.08 18.65
N GLU A 388 4.43 10.22 18.97
CA GLU A 388 3.72 11.50 19.11
C GLU A 388 3.11 11.94 17.78
N ILE A 389 3.82 11.72 16.66
CA ILE A 389 3.31 12.06 15.31
C ILE A 389 2.20 11.09 14.92
N ASP A 390 2.37 9.79 15.18
CA ASP A 390 1.33 8.78 14.91
C ASP A 390 0.04 9.08 15.70
N ASN A 391 0.18 9.48 16.97
CA ASN A 391 -0.92 9.92 17.82
C ASN A 391 -1.56 11.22 17.33
N GLU A 392 -0.78 12.18 16.84
CA GLU A 392 -1.31 13.42 16.25
C GLU A 392 -2.24 13.11 15.06
N ILE A 393 -1.85 12.17 14.20
CA ILE A 393 -2.67 11.75 13.04
C ILE A 393 -3.99 11.13 13.53
N ALA A 394 -3.95 10.28 14.55
CA ALA A 394 -5.16 9.71 15.16
C ALA A 394 -6.08 10.80 15.74
N VAL A 395 -5.53 11.78 16.44
CA VAL A 395 -6.29 12.93 16.99
C VAL A 395 -6.91 13.76 15.88
N LEU A 396 -6.15 14.05 14.81
CA LEU A 396 -6.68 14.74 13.62
C LEU A 396 -7.85 13.95 13.02
N LYS A 397 -7.73 12.63 12.89
CA LYS A 397 -8.81 11.79 12.36
C LYS A 397 -10.07 11.87 13.22
N LEU A 398 -9.95 11.70 14.53
CA LEU A 398 -11.08 11.80 15.45
C LEU A 398 -11.76 13.17 15.35
N LYS A 399 -10.97 14.25 15.28
CA LYS A 399 -11.50 15.61 15.08
C LYS A 399 -12.29 15.73 13.78
N THR A 400 -11.80 15.17 12.68
CA THR A 400 -12.53 15.19 11.39
C THR A 400 -13.83 14.38 11.42
N LEU A 401 -13.95 13.42 12.33
CA LEU A 401 -15.15 12.64 12.57
C LEU A 401 -16.09 13.29 13.61
N GLY A 402 -15.72 14.44 14.17
CA GLY A 402 -16.47 15.08 15.26
C GLY A 402 -16.41 14.33 16.59
N ILE A 403 -15.44 13.42 16.76
CA ILE A 403 -15.28 12.59 17.95
C ILE A 403 -14.32 13.27 18.93
N GLN A 404 -14.74 13.34 20.20
CA GLN A 404 -13.90 13.78 21.30
C GLN A 404 -13.54 12.57 22.18
N ILE A 405 -12.39 12.64 22.82
CA ILE A 405 -11.89 11.63 23.76
C ILE A 405 -11.48 12.29 25.07
N ASP A 406 -11.51 11.52 26.15
CA ASP A 406 -11.10 11.96 27.47
C ASP A 406 -9.60 12.32 27.50
N LYS A 407 -9.22 13.16 28.47
CA LYS A 407 -7.83 13.44 28.82
C LYS A 407 -7.58 12.98 30.25
N LEU A 408 -6.43 12.35 30.47
CA LEU A 408 -6.03 11.96 31.81
C LEU A 408 -5.89 13.20 32.71
N THR A 409 -6.40 13.11 33.93
CA THR A 409 -6.15 14.11 34.97
C THR A 409 -4.67 14.03 35.43
N PRO A 410 -4.12 15.11 36.03
CA PRO A 410 -2.76 15.05 36.59
C PRO A 410 -2.57 13.89 37.59
N GLU A 411 -3.61 13.57 38.36
CA GLU A 411 -3.61 12.44 39.31
C GLU A 411 -3.52 11.09 38.58
N GLN A 412 -4.31 10.88 37.51
CA GLN A 412 -4.24 9.65 36.71
C GLN A 412 -2.86 9.49 36.03
N ILE A 413 -2.27 10.59 35.55
CA ILE A 413 -0.93 10.58 35.00
C ILE A 413 0.10 10.20 36.07
N TYR A 414 -0.03 10.76 37.29
CA TYR A 414 0.85 10.41 38.40
C TYR A 414 0.72 8.93 38.76
N TYR A 415 -0.50 8.43 38.97
CA TYR A 415 -0.79 7.03 39.29
C TYR A 415 -0.16 6.07 38.26
N MET A 416 -0.34 6.32 36.96
CA MET A 416 0.21 5.47 35.89
C MET A 416 1.75 5.46 35.84
N ASN A 417 2.41 6.50 36.36
CA ASN A 417 3.87 6.65 36.32
C ASN A 417 4.52 6.48 37.70
N SER A 418 3.74 6.12 38.72
CA SER A 418 4.20 5.94 40.09
C SER A 418 4.08 4.48 40.50
N TRP A 419 5.18 3.88 40.94
CA TRP A 419 5.17 2.56 41.58
C TRP A 419 4.74 2.63 43.05
N LYS A 420 4.53 3.84 43.58
CA LYS A 420 4.19 4.10 45.00
C LYS A 420 2.69 4.07 45.26
N GLU A 421 1.88 3.93 44.22
CA GLU A 421 0.44 3.80 44.31
C GLU A 421 0.04 2.48 43.65
N GLY A 422 -0.67 1.63 44.40
CA GLY A 422 -0.96 0.25 44.02
C GLY A 422 -0.96 -0.66 45.25
N THR A 423 -1.66 -1.79 45.17
CA THR A 423 -1.67 -2.82 46.24
C THR A 423 -0.42 -3.65 46.27
#